data_AF-A0A170Z1M3-F1
#
_entry.id   AF-A0A170Z1M3-F1
#
_cell.length_a   1.000
_cell.length_b   1.000
_cell.length_c   1.000
_cell.angle_alpha   90.00
_cell.angle_beta   90.00
_cell.angle_gamma   90.00
#
_symmetry.space_group_name_H-M   'P 1'
#
loop_
_entity.id
_entity.type
_entity.pdbx_description
1 polymer ?
#
loop_
_entity_poly.entity_id
_entity_poly.type
_entity_poly.pdbx_seq_one_letter_code
_entity_poly.pdbx_strand_id
1 'polypeptide(L)'
;MIKYLPQAQMDQVWLVLLNAGLMKLLSEEETDARTKLQAYQLFPTLILRCPHLAVKDLSPVEFIFKAIDKEIEPDIISAARDAAVSMARAYRGISGVEESLLKPLLVSRLEVPATRAAAVRFMVQALKHSCDKVYLLIKAAVPGKHSQVRDEDSIMEAKKALYSGLKNRSGTEKGTNYLVPFSEFLKLVLSQDAITEHSPEMLVEIITYLRLCLACDAGIDGPLENITHPSDATASIRRCLSSLNQSDPTVIQGYVKMITRLVLAQPDAVGLSALLEIVGCLKQVASPVLQEKLKFFKQLTKHVREDVRSLSSEVLSFLVPLHEIEAMQQCTLETCKTAQPNKEFEEVHGAILRLGHLTARSGSISKDAVQTISDFLSNTSLCNAAVTSLGLMCILAPLPISSEDSEKLTNSLLDMIFDTKLTSKIKDRVCSTLSQIVVSEESFQYKDLIIEKLLESCKQIKEVELCLSTGETVASCILGRGSSLSGDPWTKEPSQEEEG
;
A
#
# COMPACT_ATOMS: atom_id res chain seq x y z
N MET A 1 -50.03 4.36 8.22
CA MET A 1 -50.70 3.66 7.11
C MET A 1 -49.75 2.73 6.36
N ILE A 2 -48.63 3.20 5.78
CA ILE A 2 -47.66 2.40 5.00
C ILE A 2 -47.15 1.15 5.73
N LYS A 3 -46.90 1.24 7.04
CA LYS A 3 -46.41 0.11 7.86
C LYS A 3 -47.45 -1.01 8.08
N TYR A 4 -48.75 -0.72 7.96
CA TYR A 4 -49.83 -1.61 8.39
C TYR A 4 -50.66 -2.18 7.23
N LEU A 5 -50.39 -1.77 5.99
CA LEU A 5 -51.04 -2.29 4.80
C LEU A 5 -50.49 -3.68 4.42
N PRO A 6 -51.37 -4.65 4.08
CA PRO A 6 -50.97 -5.96 3.54
C PRO A 6 -50.08 -5.83 2.30
N GLN A 7 -49.15 -6.76 2.09
CA GLN A 7 -48.18 -6.68 0.98
C GLN A 7 -48.86 -6.59 -0.39
N ALA A 8 -49.88 -7.42 -0.65
CA ALA A 8 -50.58 -7.42 -1.94
C ALA A 8 -51.26 -6.07 -2.25
N GLN A 9 -51.81 -5.41 -1.22
CA GLN A 9 -52.40 -4.08 -1.36
C GLN A 9 -51.32 -3.02 -1.53
N MET A 10 -50.23 -3.12 -0.76
CA MET A 10 -49.07 -2.22 -0.91
C MET A 10 -48.51 -2.26 -2.34
N ASP A 11 -48.31 -3.44 -2.91
CA ASP A 11 -47.77 -3.61 -4.26
C ASP A 11 -48.66 -2.95 -5.33
N GLN A 12 -49.99 -3.01 -5.15
CA GLN A 12 -50.95 -2.39 -6.08
C GLN A 12 -50.91 -0.86 -6.04
N VAL A 13 -50.72 -0.26 -4.85
CA VAL A 13 -50.77 1.20 -4.66
C VAL A 13 -49.40 1.86 -4.62
N TRP A 14 -48.31 1.07 -4.58
CA TRP A 14 -46.94 1.55 -4.36
C TRP A 14 -46.54 2.65 -5.35
N LEU A 15 -46.75 2.40 -6.65
CA LEU A 15 -46.38 3.35 -7.70
C LEU A 15 -47.16 4.67 -7.59
N VAL A 16 -48.44 4.60 -7.21
CA VAL A 16 -49.29 5.79 -7.03
C VAL A 16 -48.84 6.58 -5.80
N LEU A 17 -48.59 5.91 -4.66
CA LEU A 17 -48.10 6.56 -3.44
C LEU A 17 -46.73 7.20 -3.64
N LEU A 18 -45.87 6.59 -4.45
CA LEU A 18 -44.54 7.10 -4.75
C LEU A 18 -44.59 8.28 -5.72
N ASN A 19 -45.12 8.07 -6.92
CA ASN A 19 -45.02 9.03 -8.02
C ASN A 19 -46.05 10.16 -7.88
N ALA A 20 -47.33 9.81 -7.70
CA ALA A 20 -48.41 10.79 -7.59
C ALA A 20 -48.57 11.37 -6.17
N GLY A 21 -48.00 10.70 -5.17
CA GLY A 21 -47.96 11.13 -3.78
C GLY A 21 -46.65 11.85 -3.43
N LEU A 22 -45.67 11.10 -2.93
CA LEU A 22 -44.47 11.66 -2.31
C LEU A 22 -43.58 12.46 -3.25
N MET A 23 -43.27 11.94 -4.46
CA MET A 23 -42.41 12.65 -5.41
C MET A 23 -43.05 13.94 -5.92
N LYS A 24 -44.37 13.92 -6.15
CA LYS A 24 -45.12 15.11 -6.54
C LYS A 24 -45.12 16.16 -5.43
N LEU A 25 -45.46 15.76 -4.20
CA LEU A 25 -45.44 16.64 -3.03
C LEU A 25 -44.06 17.30 -2.84
N LEU A 26 -43.00 16.51 -2.97
CA LEU A 26 -41.62 17.01 -2.86
C LEU A 26 -41.18 17.90 -4.03
N SER A 27 -41.89 17.85 -5.16
CA SER A 27 -41.60 18.69 -6.34
C SER A 27 -42.36 20.02 -6.34
N GLU A 28 -43.38 20.19 -5.50
CA GLU A 28 -44.22 21.38 -5.45
C GLU A 28 -43.50 22.52 -4.71
N GLU A 29 -43.31 23.67 -5.38
CA GLU A 29 -42.60 24.84 -4.84
C GLU A 29 -43.31 25.47 -3.64
N GLU A 30 -44.64 25.34 -3.56
CA GLU A 30 -45.47 25.89 -2.48
C GLU A 30 -45.47 25.02 -1.20
N THR A 31 -44.83 23.85 -1.24
CA THR A 31 -44.80 22.94 -0.08
C THR A 31 -43.90 23.50 1.02
N ASP A 32 -44.46 23.66 2.23
CA ASP A 32 -43.72 24.16 3.37
C ASP A 32 -42.59 23.20 3.82
N ALA A 33 -41.55 23.77 4.43
CA ALA A 33 -40.34 23.03 4.84
C ALA A 33 -40.64 21.86 5.79
N ARG A 34 -41.61 22.00 6.70
CA ARG A 34 -41.97 20.93 7.65
C ARG A 34 -42.58 19.75 6.91
N THR A 35 -43.47 20.01 5.97
CA THR A 35 -44.07 18.97 5.13
C THR A 35 -43.01 18.28 4.26
N LYS A 36 -42.07 19.03 3.67
CA LYS A 36 -40.95 18.44 2.92
C LYS A 36 -40.08 17.53 3.79
N LEU A 37 -39.69 17.96 4.99
CA LEU A 37 -38.91 17.15 5.92
C LEU A 37 -39.61 15.83 6.28
N GLN A 38 -40.92 15.89 6.55
CA GLN A 38 -41.72 14.69 6.82
C GLN A 38 -41.82 13.77 5.59
N ALA A 39 -41.96 14.35 4.40
CA ALA A 39 -42.01 13.59 3.15
C ALA A 39 -40.67 12.88 2.87
N TYR A 40 -39.52 13.55 3.06
CA TYR A 40 -38.20 12.92 2.92
C TYR A 40 -37.97 11.81 3.95
N GLN A 41 -38.52 11.91 5.16
CA GLN A 41 -38.47 10.81 6.15
C GLN A 41 -39.32 9.60 5.74
N LEU A 42 -40.48 9.82 5.12
CA LEU A 42 -41.38 8.75 4.67
C LEU A 42 -40.93 8.09 3.37
N PHE A 43 -40.25 8.84 2.50
CA PHE A 43 -39.76 8.40 1.19
C PHE A 43 -38.98 7.06 1.24
N PRO A 44 -37.89 6.92 2.02
CA PRO A 44 -37.17 5.65 2.10
C PRO A 44 -38.00 4.53 2.73
N THR A 45 -38.94 4.85 3.64
CA THR A 45 -39.82 3.85 4.26
C THR A 45 -40.73 3.18 3.23
N LEU A 46 -41.27 3.95 2.28
CA LEU A 46 -42.09 3.42 1.19
C LEU A 46 -41.26 2.54 0.25
N ILE A 47 -40.05 2.96 -0.09
CA ILE A 47 -39.14 2.24 -0.98
C ILE A 47 -38.71 0.91 -0.36
N LEU A 48 -38.32 0.92 0.92
CA LEU A 48 -37.95 -0.28 1.67
C LEU A 48 -39.11 -1.26 1.90
N ARG A 49 -40.36 -0.82 1.75
CA ARG A 49 -41.54 -1.69 1.91
C ARG A 49 -41.76 -2.62 0.72
N CYS A 50 -41.35 -2.20 -0.48
CA CYS A 50 -41.49 -2.97 -1.72
C CYS A 50 -40.16 -3.01 -2.52
N PRO A 51 -39.10 -3.60 -1.97
CA PRO A 51 -37.78 -3.60 -2.60
C PRO A 51 -37.76 -4.34 -3.96
N HIS A 52 -38.60 -5.36 -4.13
CA HIS A 52 -38.77 -6.09 -5.40
C HIS A 52 -39.35 -5.24 -6.53
N LEU A 53 -40.09 -4.18 -6.20
CA LEU A 53 -40.56 -3.17 -7.14
C LEU A 53 -39.50 -2.08 -7.32
N ALA A 54 -38.91 -1.59 -6.23
CA ALA A 54 -37.90 -0.55 -6.25
C ALA A 54 -36.69 -0.91 -7.13
N VAL A 55 -36.18 -2.15 -7.05
CA VAL A 55 -35.03 -2.58 -7.86
C VAL A 55 -35.28 -2.45 -9.37
N LYS A 56 -36.54 -2.51 -9.81
CA LYS A 56 -36.94 -2.39 -11.22
C LYS A 56 -37.20 -0.96 -11.68
N ASP A 57 -37.21 0.00 -10.74
CA ASP A 57 -37.53 1.40 -10.99
C ASP A 57 -36.47 2.31 -10.35
N LEU A 58 -35.61 2.89 -11.20
CA LEU A 58 -34.56 3.82 -10.77
C LEU A 58 -35.04 5.27 -10.68
N SER A 59 -36.28 5.57 -11.07
CA SER A 59 -36.84 6.93 -10.96
C SER A 59 -36.79 7.51 -9.54
N PRO A 60 -36.93 6.74 -8.44
CA PRO A 60 -36.78 7.29 -7.09
C PRO A 60 -35.34 7.69 -6.78
N VAL A 61 -34.36 6.98 -7.35
CA VAL A 61 -32.93 7.28 -7.20
C VAL A 61 -32.60 8.56 -7.96
N GLU A 62 -33.02 8.67 -9.23
CA GLU A 62 -32.84 9.88 -10.04
C GLU A 62 -33.47 11.10 -9.37
N PHE A 63 -34.69 10.93 -8.85
CA PHE A 63 -35.42 11.98 -8.17
C PHE A 63 -34.71 12.49 -6.92
N ILE A 64 -34.33 11.59 -6.01
CA ILE A 64 -33.75 12.02 -4.73
C ILE A 64 -32.42 12.75 -4.94
N PHE A 65 -31.59 12.28 -5.87
CA PHE A 65 -30.33 12.93 -6.19
C PHE A 65 -30.54 14.28 -6.89
N LYS A 66 -31.52 14.38 -7.80
CA LYS A 66 -31.89 15.66 -8.41
C LYS A 66 -32.48 16.63 -7.39
N ALA A 67 -33.17 16.14 -6.38
CA ALA A 67 -33.72 16.94 -5.30
C ALA A 67 -32.60 17.54 -4.43
N ILE A 68 -31.58 16.76 -4.06
CA ILE A 68 -30.40 17.25 -3.34
C ILE A 68 -29.72 18.40 -4.11
N ASP A 69 -29.66 18.31 -5.45
CA ASP A 69 -29.05 19.34 -6.29
C ASP A 69 -29.88 20.63 -6.41
N LYS A 70 -31.20 20.55 -6.15
CA LYS A 70 -32.15 21.66 -6.33
C LYS A 70 -32.49 22.41 -5.04
N GLU A 71 -32.53 21.70 -3.92
CA GLU A 71 -32.93 22.28 -2.64
C GLU A 71 -31.88 23.28 -2.16
N ILE A 72 -32.35 24.35 -1.52
CA ILE A 72 -31.49 25.47 -1.05
C ILE A 72 -31.34 25.40 0.48
N GLU A 73 -32.39 24.98 1.19
CA GLU A 73 -32.39 24.92 2.65
C GLU A 73 -31.49 23.76 3.16
N PRO A 74 -30.49 24.04 4.02
CA PRO A 74 -29.53 23.03 4.49
C PRO A 74 -30.19 21.81 5.15
N ASP A 75 -31.23 22.03 5.96
CA ASP A 75 -31.96 20.95 6.65
C ASP A 75 -32.69 20.03 5.67
N ILE A 76 -33.25 20.60 4.60
CA ILE A 76 -33.94 19.84 3.55
C ILE A 76 -32.94 19.06 2.71
N ILE A 77 -31.81 19.66 2.34
CA ILE A 77 -30.70 18.99 1.66
C ILE A 77 -30.21 17.80 2.51
N SER A 78 -30.03 17.99 3.81
CA SER A 78 -29.63 16.92 4.73
C SER A 78 -30.66 15.79 4.78
N ALA A 79 -31.95 16.12 4.91
CA ALA A 79 -33.03 15.13 4.91
C ALA A 79 -33.10 14.34 3.60
N ALA A 80 -32.88 14.99 2.45
CA ALA A 80 -32.82 14.33 1.16
C ALA A 80 -31.60 13.39 1.03
N ARG A 81 -30.43 13.79 1.53
CA ARG A 81 -29.24 12.93 1.62
C ARG A 81 -29.50 11.70 2.49
N ASP A 82 -30.08 11.89 3.67
CA ASP A 82 -30.41 10.80 4.59
C ASP A 82 -31.44 9.84 4.00
N ALA A 83 -32.42 10.37 3.25
CA ALA A 83 -33.38 9.58 2.50
C ALA A 83 -32.69 8.72 1.43
N ALA A 84 -31.78 9.30 0.64
CA ALA A 84 -31.01 8.58 -0.37
C ALA A 84 -30.19 7.43 0.24
N VAL A 85 -29.48 7.69 1.34
CA VAL A 85 -28.70 6.66 2.06
C VAL A 85 -29.60 5.57 2.64
N SER A 86 -30.74 5.95 3.21
CA SER A 86 -31.67 5.01 3.85
C SER A 86 -32.35 4.07 2.86
N MET A 87 -32.73 4.59 1.68
CA MET A 87 -33.39 3.78 0.65
C MET A 87 -32.43 2.83 -0.09
N ALA A 88 -31.12 3.06 -0.05
CA ALA A 88 -30.13 2.27 -0.77
C ALA A 88 -30.21 0.76 -0.47
N ARG A 89 -30.61 0.37 0.75
CA ARG A 89 -30.79 -1.05 1.13
C ARG A 89 -31.87 -1.76 0.31
N ALA A 90 -32.85 -1.04 -0.23
CA ALA A 90 -33.87 -1.64 -1.11
C ALA A 90 -33.25 -2.17 -2.41
N TYR A 91 -32.12 -1.59 -2.82
CA TYR A 91 -31.37 -1.94 -4.04
C TYR A 91 -30.23 -2.92 -3.77
N ARG A 92 -30.17 -3.52 -2.58
CA ARG A 92 -29.08 -4.42 -2.19
C ARG A 92 -29.00 -5.61 -3.13
N GLY A 93 -27.83 -5.79 -3.74
CA GLY A 93 -27.59 -6.90 -4.65
C GLY A 93 -28.26 -6.73 -6.01
N ILE A 94 -28.55 -5.49 -6.41
CA ILE A 94 -28.97 -5.16 -7.78
C ILE A 94 -28.01 -5.80 -8.80
N SER A 95 -28.55 -6.28 -9.91
CA SER A 95 -27.80 -6.98 -10.96
C SER A 95 -28.48 -6.85 -12.31
N GLY A 96 -27.74 -7.09 -13.39
CA GLY A 96 -28.31 -7.10 -14.74
C GLY A 96 -28.44 -5.68 -15.33
N VAL A 97 -29.52 -5.44 -16.06
CA VAL A 97 -29.74 -4.16 -16.77
C VAL A 97 -29.86 -3.02 -15.78
N GLU A 98 -30.54 -3.23 -14.65
CA GLU A 98 -30.78 -2.21 -13.65
C GLU A 98 -29.48 -1.78 -12.95
N GLU A 99 -28.54 -2.70 -12.70
CA GLU A 99 -27.20 -2.35 -12.21
C GLU A 99 -26.43 -1.52 -13.24
N SER A 100 -26.52 -1.88 -14.53
CA SER A 100 -25.84 -1.17 -15.62
C SER A 100 -26.34 0.27 -15.81
N LEU A 101 -27.60 0.55 -15.44
CA LEU A 101 -28.18 1.89 -15.46
C LEU A 101 -27.86 2.67 -14.16
N LEU A 102 -27.86 2.00 -13.02
CA LEU A 102 -27.56 2.62 -11.72
C LEU A 102 -26.10 3.09 -11.61
N LYS A 103 -25.14 2.32 -12.12
CA LYS A 103 -23.70 2.65 -12.04
C LYS A 103 -23.37 4.03 -12.64
N PRO A 104 -23.70 4.34 -13.91
CA PRO A 104 -23.45 5.66 -14.50
C PRO A 104 -24.14 6.79 -13.75
N LEU A 105 -25.37 6.56 -13.26
CA LEU A 105 -26.10 7.52 -12.44
C LEU A 105 -25.30 7.90 -11.19
N LEU A 106 -24.87 6.91 -10.39
CA LEU A 106 -24.11 7.17 -9.17
C LEU A 106 -22.73 7.77 -9.46
N VAL A 107 -22.07 7.34 -10.55
CA VAL A 107 -20.80 7.93 -10.99
C VAL A 107 -20.93 9.41 -11.29
N SER A 108 -22.02 9.83 -11.96
CA SER A 108 -22.26 11.25 -12.22
C SER A 108 -22.41 12.09 -10.93
N ARG A 109 -22.91 11.47 -9.85
CA ARG A 109 -23.07 12.12 -8.54
C ARG A 109 -21.78 12.21 -7.73
N LEU A 110 -20.77 11.41 -8.04
CA LEU A 110 -19.46 11.54 -7.39
C LEU A 110 -18.74 12.86 -7.73
N GLU A 111 -19.07 13.45 -8.88
CA GLU A 111 -18.49 14.72 -9.34
C GLU A 111 -19.17 15.95 -8.73
N VAL A 112 -20.30 15.76 -8.03
CA VAL A 112 -21.10 16.85 -7.45
C VAL A 112 -20.92 16.85 -5.92
N PRO A 113 -20.29 17.89 -5.32
CA PRO A 113 -20.00 17.90 -3.88
C PRO A 113 -21.23 17.66 -3.00
N ALA A 114 -22.40 18.19 -3.41
CA ALA A 114 -23.61 18.06 -2.62
C ALA A 114 -24.17 16.64 -2.53
N THR A 115 -23.88 15.77 -3.50
CA THR A 115 -24.44 14.41 -3.59
C THR A 115 -23.41 13.32 -3.38
N ARG A 116 -22.11 13.66 -3.41
CA ARG A 116 -20.99 12.72 -3.37
C ARG A 116 -21.05 11.74 -2.20
N ALA A 117 -21.15 12.21 -0.96
CA ALA A 117 -21.20 11.33 0.21
C ALA A 117 -22.41 10.37 0.19
N ALA A 118 -23.59 10.86 -0.23
CA ALA A 118 -24.78 10.03 -0.37
C ALA A 118 -24.58 8.97 -1.47
N ALA A 119 -23.97 9.32 -2.60
CA ALA A 119 -23.66 8.40 -3.69
C ALA A 119 -22.70 7.29 -3.25
N VAL A 120 -21.65 7.62 -2.49
CA VAL A 120 -20.72 6.62 -1.92
C VAL A 120 -21.48 5.62 -1.06
N ARG A 121 -22.24 6.10 -0.07
CA ARG A 121 -23.02 5.24 0.83
C ARG A 121 -24.07 4.42 0.08
N PHE A 122 -24.66 4.97 -0.98
CA PHE A 122 -25.60 4.25 -1.83
C PHE A 122 -24.91 3.09 -2.55
N MET A 123 -23.77 3.35 -3.20
CA MET A 123 -22.98 2.31 -3.89
C MET A 123 -22.55 1.19 -2.93
N VAL A 124 -22.11 1.55 -1.72
CA VAL A 124 -21.68 0.58 -0.71
C VAL A 124 -22.80 -0.41 -0.37
N GLN A 125 -24.04 0.07 -0.26
CA GLN A 125 -25.19 -0.74 0.15
C GLN A 125 -25.89 -1.47 -1.00
N ALA A 126 -25.97 -0.83 -2.18
CA ALA A 126 -26.71 -1.35 -3.32
C ALA A 126 -25.89 -2.37 -4.14
N LEU A 127 -24.63 -2.06 -4.45
CA LEU A 127 -23.82 -2.86 -5.38
C LEU A 127 -23.24 -4.11 -4.72
N LYS A 128 -23.22 -5.23 -5.44
CA LYS A 128 -22.48 -6.45 -5.03
C LYS A 128 -20.97 -6.17 -5.05
N HIS A 129 -20.23 -6.91 -4.22
CA HIS A 129 -18.78 -6.86 -4.28
C HIS A 129 -18.29 -7.36 -5.65
N SER A 130 -17.50 -6.54 -6.34
CA SER A 130 -17.01 -6.78 -7.70
C SER A 130 -15.88 -5.79 -8.03
N CYS A 131 -15.10 -6.08 -9.08
CA CYS A 131 -14.05 -5.18 -9.57
C CYS A 131 -14.60 -3.79 -9.89
N ASP A 132 -15.78 -3.70 -10.51
CA ASP A 132 -16.43 -2.43 -10.79
C ASP A 132 -16.72 -1.63 -9.52
N LYS A 133 -17.33 -2.28 -8.51
CA LYS A 133 -17.65 -1.60 -7.25
C LYS A 133 -16.39 -1.07 -6.58
N VAL A 134 -15.33 -1.88 -6.54
CA VAL A 134 -14.03 -1.47 -5.99
C VAL A 134 -13.46 -0.29 -6.76
N TYR A 135 -13.44 -0.33 -8.09
CA TYR A 135 -12.95 0.76 -8.93
C TYR A 135 -13.72 2.07 -8.67
N LEU A 136 -15.04 2.00 -8.55
CA LEU A 136 -15.88 3.16 -8.23
C LEU A 136 -15.61 3.73 -6.83
N LEU A 137 -15.37 2.86 -5.84
CA LEU A 137 -15.01 3.30 -4.49
C LEU A 137 -13.61 3.93 -4.45
N ILE A 138 -12.65 3.42 -5.22
CA ILE A 138 -11.32 4.05 -5.36
C ILE A 138 -11.47 5.44 -5.99
N LYS A 139 -12.28 5.58 -7.05
CA LYS A 139 -12.59 6.89 -7.64
C LYS A 139 -13.20 7.85 -6.61
N ALA A 140 -14.02 7.34 -5.71
CA ALA A 140 -14.62 8.12 -4.61
C ALA A 140 -13.65 8.39 -3.43
N ALA A 141 -12.57 7.62 -3.31
CA ALA A 141 -11.55 7.76 -2.27
C ALA A 141 -10.49 8.84 -2.59
N VAL A 142 -10.60 9.49 -3.75
CA VAL A 142 -9.71 10.58 -4.17
C VAL A 142 -10.50 11.86 -4.50
N PRO A 143 -9.92 13.06 -4.33
CA PRO A 143 -10.60 14.31 -4.69
C PRO A 143 -11.05 14.32 -6.15
N GLY A 144 -12.27 14.80 -6.41
CA GLY A 144 -12.78 14.95 -7.79
C GLY A 144 -11.99 16.03 -8.56
N LYS A 145 -11.89 15.88 -9.90
CA LYS A 145 -11.11 16.78 -10.78
C LYS A 145 -11.47 18.26 -10.65
N HIS A 146 -12.70 18.57 -10.23
CA HIS A 146 -13.23 19.93 -10.11
C HIS A 146 -13.49 20.37 -8.65
N SER A 147 -13.11 19.56 -7.67
CA SER A 147 -13.41 19.85 -6.26
C SER A 147 -12.36 20.79 -5.68
N GLN A 148 -12.68 22.09 -5.58
CA GLN A 148 -11.85 23.04 -4.82
C GLN A 148 -11.90 22.80 -3.31
N VAL A 149 -12.96 22.13 -2.83
CA VAL A 149 -13.14 21.72 -1.44
C VAL A 149 -12.83 20.23 -1.34
N ARG A 150 -11.94 19.84 -0.42
CA ARG A 150 -11.75 18.43 -0.09
C ARG A 150 -12.97 17.96 0.70
N ASP A 151 -13.83 17.16 0.07
CA ASP A 151 -14.92 16.45 0.76
C ASP A 151 -14.32 15.24 1.51
N GLU A 152 -13.68 15.55 2.64
CA GLU A 152 -12.95 14.57 3.46
C GLU A 152 -13.86 13.46 3.99
N ASP A 153 -15.11 13.78 4.32
CA ASP A 153 -16.10 12.82 4.82
C ASP A 153 -16.43 11.75 3.77
N SER A 154 -16.70 12.17 2.51
CA SER A 154 -16.97 11.22 1.43
C SER A 154 -15.78 10.32 1.12
N ILE A 155 -14.57 10.89 1.14
CA ILE A 155 -13.31 10.18 0.91
C ILE A 155 -13.08 9.16 2.02
N MET A 156 -13.26 9.58 3.28
CA MET A 156 -13.11 8.71 4.44
C MET A 156 -14.13 7.57 4.41
N GLU A 157 -15.38 7.82 4.03
CA GLU A 157 -16.40 6.78 3.89
C GLU A 157 -16.03 5.76 2.78
N ALA A 158 -15.54 6.23 1.63
CA ALA A 158 -15.08 5.36 0.56
C ALA A 158 -13.88 4.50 1.01
N LYS A 159 -12.90 5.10 1.68
CA LYS A 159 -11.75 4.38 2.25
C LYS A 159 -12.17 3.38 3.32
N LYS A 160 -13.13 3.73 4.17
CA LYS A 160 -13.70 2.81 5.15
C LYS A 160 -14.35 1.62 4.47
N ALA A 161 -15.10 1.84 3.39
CA ALA A 161 -15.72 0.75 2.63
C ALA A 161 -14.70 -0.17 1.95
N LEU A 162 -13.54 0.35 1.55
CA LEU A 162 -12.44 -0.44 0.96
C LEU A 162 -11.68 -1.23 2.05
N TYR A 163 -11.26 -0.57 3.13
CA TYR A 163 -10.21 -1.09 4.02
C TYR A 163 -10.67 -1.53 5.41
N SER A 164 -11.85 -1.12 5.90
CA SER A 164 -12.24 -1.36 7.32
C SER A 164 -12.38 -2.84 7.69
N GLY A 165 -12.57 -3.73 6.74
CA GLY A 165 -12.61 -5.18 6.96
C GLY A 165 -11.24 -5.88 6.94
N LEU A 166 -10.14 -5.18 6.63
CA LEU A 166 -8.83 -5.82 6.42
C LEU A 166 -8.02 -6.07 7.70
N LYS A 167 -8.20 -5.23 8.72
CA LYS A 167 -7.30 -5.19 9.89
C LYS A 167 -7.25 -6.46 10.74
N ASN A 168 -8.22 -7.37 10.61
CA ASN A 168 -8.36 -8.55 11.47
C ASN A 168 -8.70 -9.85 10.71
N ARG A 169 -8.49 -9.90 9.38
CA ARG A 169 -8.93 -11.05 8.56
C ARG A 169 -7.75 -11.70 7.86
N SER A 170 -7.54 -12.99 8.09
CA SER A 170 -6.78 -13.87 7.18
C SER A 170 -7.58 -14.02 5.87
N GLY A 171 -6.91 -14.29 4.75
CA GLY A 171 -7.41 -14.09 3.38
C GLY A 171 -8.74 -14.75 2.99
N THR A 172 -9.33 -15.60 3.84
CA THR A 172 -10.63 -16.25 3.61
C THR A 172 -11.50 -16.28 4.87
N GLU A 173 -12.64 -15.58 4.84
CA GLU A 173 -13.74 -15.81 5.80
C GLU A 173 -14.91 -16.48 5.05
N LYS A 174 -15.29 -17.69 5.47
CA LYS A 174 -16.47 -18.42 4.95
C LYS A 174 -16.50 -18.65 3.43
N GLY A 175 -15.33 -18.81 2.79
CA GLY A 175 -15.21 -19.17 1.38
C GLY A 175 -15.48 -18.04 0.38
N THR A 176 -15.55 -16.78 0.83
CA THR A 176 -15.63 -15.61 -0.06
C THR A 176 -14.45 -14.67 0.19
N ASN A 177 -13.66 -14.40 -0.85
CA ASN A 177 -12.55 -13.45 -0.77
C ASN A 177 -13.10 -12.04 -0.49
N TYR A 178 -12.48 -11.35 0.47
CA TYR A 178 -12.84 -9.96 0.82
C TYR A 178 -12.30 -8.94 -0.20
N LEU A 179 -11.22 -9.31 -0.89
CA LEU A 179 -10.63 -8.57 -2.00
C LEU A 179 -11.01 -9.23 -3.32
N VAL A 180 -11.06 -8.42 -4.37
CA VAL A 180 -11.25 -8.93 -5.73
C VAL A 180 -9.95 -9.55 -6.25
N PRO A 181 -10.02 -10.50 -7.21
CA PRO A 181 -8.81 -11.09 -7.80
C PRO A 181 -7.91 -10.03 -8.44
N PHE A 182 -6.61 -10.09 -8.18
CA PHE A 182 -5.62 -9.12 -8.66
C PHE A 182 -5.64 -8.99 -10.19
N SER A 183 -5.63 -10.12 -10.90
CA SER A 183 -5.59 -10.13 -12.37
C SER A 183 -6.83 -9.49 -13.00
N GLU A 184 -8.02 -9.81 -12.50
CA GLU A 184 -9.28 -9.26 -13.00
C GLU A 184 -9.37 -7.76 -12.73
N PHE A 185 -8.99 -7.33 -11.52
CA PHE A 185 -9.03 -5.92 -11.15
C PHE A 185 -8.00 -5.10 -11.94
N LEU A 186 -6.78 -5.61 -12.11
CA LEU A 186 -5.75 -4.97 -12.91
C LEU A 186 -6.18 -4.81 -14.37
N LYS A 187 -6.82 -5.83 -14.98
CA LYS A 187 -7.38 -5.74 -16.34
C LYS A 187 -8.43 -4.62 -16.45
N LEU A 188 -9.35 -4.54 -15.48
CA LEU A 188 -10.33 -3.46 -15.43
C LEU A 188 -9.63 -2.10 -15.35
N VAL A 189 -8.71 -1.93 -14.41
CA VAL A 189 -7.95 -0.69 -14.22
C VAL A 189 -7.26 -0.26 -15.50
N LEU A 190 -6.49 -1.15 -16.15
CA LEU A 190 -5.78 -0.85 -17.38
C LEU A 190 -6.73 -0.46 -18.53
N SER A 191 -7.88 -1.13 -18.62
CA SER A 191 -8.91 -0.80 -19.62
C SER A 191 -9.50 0.60 -19.41
N GLN A 192 -9.71 1.00 -18.15
CA GLN A 192 -10.23 2.31 -17.81
C GLN A 192 -9.19 3.41 -18.01
N ASP A 193 -7.93 3.15 -17.66
CA ASP A 193 -6.82 4.07 -17.85
C ASP A 193 -6.60 4.41 -19.34
N ALA A 194 -6.81 3.43 -20.22
CA ALA A 194 -6.74 3.62 -21.67
C ALA A 194 -7.85 4.55 -22.22
N ILE A 195 -8.99 4.64 -21.54
CA ILE A 195 -10.10 5.53 -21.91
C ILE A 195 -9.86 6.94 -21.35
N THR A 196 -9.48 7.01 -20.08
CA THR A 196 -9.20 8.27 -19.40
C THR A 196 -8.07 8.04 -18.43
N GLU A 197 -6.95 8.71 -18.72
CA GLU A 197 -5.75 8.62 -17.92
C GLU A 197 -6.03 8.98 -16.45
N HIS A 198 -5.66 8.07 -15.55
CA HIS A 198 -5.80 8.25 -14.10
C HIS A 198 -4.84 9.32 -13.58
N SER A 199 -5.30 10.12 -12.62
CA SER A 199 -4.46 11.10 -11.93
C SER A 199 -3.49 10.41 -10.96
N PRO A 200 -2.39 11.08 -10.55
CA PRO A 200 -1.46 10.52 -9.57
C PRO A 200 -2.13 10.07 -8.27
N GLU A 201 -3.09 10.83 -7.74
CA GLU A 201 -3.83 10.47 -6.51
C GLU A 201 -4.63 9.18 -6.69
N MET A 202 -5.28 9.04 -7.85
CA MET A 202 -6.02 7.82 -8.19
C MET A 202 -5.08 6.63 -8.36
N LEU A 203 -3.92 6.82 -9.00
CA LEU A 203 -2.91 5.78 -9.15
C LEU A 203 -2.35 5.31 -7.80
N VAL A 204 -2.08 6.22 -6.86
CA VAL A 204 -1.64 5.85 -5.50
C VAL A 204 -2.67 4.92 -4.84
N GLU A 205 -3.94 5.27 -4.91
CA GLU A 205 -5.03 4.48 -4.31
C GLU A 205 -5.24 3.13 -5.03
N ILE A 206 -5.20 3.13 -6.37
CA ILE A 206 -5.24 1.92 -7.20
C ILE A 206 -4.10 0.96 -6.85
N ILE A 207 -2.87 1.45 -6.81
CA ILE A 207 -1.68 0.63 -6.54
C ILE A 207 -1.72 0.10 -5.11
N THR A 208 -2.15 0.92 -4.14
CA THR A 208 -2.35 0.48 -2.75
C THR A 208 -3.31 -0.71 -2.70
N TYR A 209 -4.47 -0.62 -3.35
CA TYR A 209 -5.44 -1.71 -3.35
C TYR A 209 -4.96 -2.94 -4.14
N LEU A 210 -4.27 -2.74 -5.27
CA LEU A 210 -3.69 -3.83 -6.07
C LEU A 210 -2.66 -4.64 -5.29
N ARG A 211 -1.80 -4.00 -4.50
CA ARG A 211 -0.82 -4.70 -3.65
C ARG A 211 -1.49 -5.58 -2.60
N LEU A 212 -2.62 -5.14 -2.04
CA LEU A 212 -3.42 -5.96 -1.13
C LEU A 212 -4.03 -7.16 -1.85
N CYS A 213 -4.57 -6.96 -3.05
CA CYS A 213 -5.12 -8.05 -3.87
C CYS A 213 -4.03 -9.07 -4.23
N LEU A 214 -2.85 -8.59 -4.61
CA LEU A 214 -1.71 -9.43 -4.94
C LEU A 214 -1.25 -10.26 -3.73
N ALA A 215 -1.18 -9.66 -2.55
CA ALA A 215 -0.84 -10.36 -1.32
C ALA A 215 -1.88 -11.45 -0.97
N CYS A 216 -3.16 -11.14 -1.14
CA CYS A 216 -4.25 -12.08 -0.93
C CYS A 216 -4.21 -13.25 -1.93
N ASP A 217 -4.00 -12.98 -3.22
CA ASP A 217 -3.89 -14.00 -4.27
C ASP A 217 -2.62 -14.85 -4.11
N ALA A 218 -1.58 -14.31 -3.47
CA ALA A 218 -0.37 -15.05 -3.10
C ALA A 218 -0.54 -15.90 -1.82
N GLY A 219 -1.72 -15.87 -1.18
CA GLY A 219 -2.02 -16.67 0.01
C GLY A 219 -1.32 -16.19 1.28
N ILE A 220 -0.99 -14.90 1.37
CA ILE A 220 -0.34 -14.34 2.56
C ILE A 220 -1.39 -14.09 3.64
N ASP A 221 -1.10 -14.55 4.85
CA ASP A 221 -1.92 -14.31 6.03
C ASP A 221 -1.41 -13.12 6.87
N GLY A 222 -2.32 -12.50 7.63
CA GLY A 222 -2.01 -11.41 8.55
C GLY A 222 -2.28 -10.00 7.99
N PRO A 223 -1.73 -8.95 8.62
CA PRO A 223 -2.00 -7.56 8.24
C PRO A 223 -1.31 -7.20 6.92
N LEU A 224 -2.02 -7.43 5.81
CA LEU A 224 -1.52 -7.23 4.43
C LEU A 224 -0.99 -5.81 4.17
N GLU A 225 -1.50 -4.82 4.89
CA GLU A 225 -1.08 -3.40 4.83
C GLU A 225 0.36 -3.16 5.29
N ASN A 226 0.95 -4.10 6.04
CA ASN A 226 2.30 -3.97 6.60
C ASN A 226 3.38 -4.68 5.77
N ILE A 227 3.01 -5.29 4.63
CA ILE A 227 3.97 -6.03 3.80
C ILE A 227 4.95 -5.05 3.14
N THR A 228 6.21 -5.16 3.54
CA THR A 228 7.36 -4.49 2.92
C THR A 228 8.27 -5.53 2.29
N HIS A 229 8.75 -5.27 1.08
CA HIS A 229 9.69 -6.16 0.41
C HIS A 229 11.14 -5.65 0.54
N PRO A 230 12.12 -6.54 0.68
CA PRO A 230 11.93 -7.99 0.79
C PRO A 230 11.45 -8.42 2.20
N SER A 231 10.68 -9.50 2.26
CA SER A 231 10.19 -10.16 3.49
C SER A 231 9.85 -11.63 3.18
N ASP A 232 9.37 -12.39 4.16
CA ASP A 232 8.94 -13.79 3.97
C ASP A 232 7.84 -13.94 2.90
N ALA A 233 7.02 -12.88 2.72
CA ALA A 233 6.03 -12.78 1.66
C ALA A 233 6.62 -12.75 0.23
N THR A 234 7.88 -12.33 0.06
CA THR A 234 8.47 -12.05 -1.26
C THR A 234 8.44 -13.26 -2.19
N ALA A 235 8.72 -14.47 -1.69
CA ALA A 235 8.73 -15.66 -2.52
C ALA A 235 7.34 -15.98 -3.09
N SER A 236 6.30 -15.91 -2.26
CA SER A 236 4.92 -16.15 -2.66
C SER A 236 4.43 -15.10 -3.67
N ILE A 237 4.74 -13.82 -3.43
CA ILE A 237 4.46 -12.74 -4.39
C ILE A 237 5.16 -12.97 -5.72
N ARG A 238 6.44 -13.34 -5.69
CA ARG A 238 7.24 -13.64 -6.88
C ARG A 238 6.62 -14.77 -7.70
N ARG A 239 6.18 -15.86 -7.06
CA ARG A 239 5.52 -16.99 -7.73
C ARG A 239 4.19 -16.57 -8.36
N CYS A 240 3.36 -15.81 -7.62
CA CYS A 240 2.08 -15.28 -8.11
C CYS A 240 2.26 -14.41 -9.37
N LEU A 241 3.16 -13.43 -9.29
CA LEU A 241 3.50 -12.55 -10.41
C LEU A 241 4.09 -13.31 -11.60
N SER A 242 4.96 -14.29 -11.35
CA SER A 242 5.55 -15.12 -12.41
C SER A 242 4.52 -15.96 -13.15
N SER A 243 3.59 -16.57 -12.41
CA SER A 243 2.47 -17.33 -12.99
C SER A 243 1.59 -16.43 -13.85
N LEU A 244 1.23 -15.25 -13.34
CA LEU A 244 0.45 -14.29 -14.11
C LEU A 244 1.20 -13.81 -15.36
N ASN A 245 2.49 -13.50 -15.26
CA ASN A 245 3.29 -13.10 -16.42
C ASN A 245 3.39 -14.21 -17.49
N GLN A 246 3.40 -15.48 -17.10
CA GLN A 246 3.37 -16.60 -18.05
C GLN A 246 2.02 -16.69 -18.77
N SER A 247 0.92 -16.46 -18.05
CA SER A 247 -0.44 -16.53 -18.60
C SER A 247 -0.85 -15.31 -19.43
N ASP A 248 -0.47 -14.11 -19.00
CA ASP A 248 -0.84 -12.83 -19.61
C ASP A 248 0.26 -11.77 -19.42
N PRO A 249 1.35 -11.85 -20.23
CA PRO A 249 2.49 -10.93 -20.11
C PRO A 249 2.09 -9.45 -20.30
N THR A 250 1.05 -9.20 -21.10
CA THR A 250 0.63 -7.84 -21.46
C THR A 250 0.07 -7.08 -20.26
N VAL A 251 -0.64 -7.78 -19.38
CA VAL A 251 -1.21 -7.23 -18.16
C VAL A 251 -0.11 -6.81 -17.17
N ILE A 252 0.91 -7.65 -16.98
CA ILE A 252 2.05 -7.31 -16.12
C ILE A 252 2.83 -6.13 -16.72
N GLN A 253 3.07 -6.10 -18.03
CA GLN A 253 3.71 -4.94 -18.67
C GLN A 253 2.90 -3.65 -18.48
N GLY A 254 1.56 -3.73 -18.55
CA GLY A 254 0.67 -2.62 -18.23
C GLY A 254 0.83 -2.15 -16.78
N TYR A 255 0.91 -3.08 -15.83
CA TYR A 255 1.14 -2.77 -14.41
C TYR A 255 2.47 -2.04 -14.19
N VAL A 256 3.57 -2.54 -14.78
CA VAL A 256 4.89 -1.87 -14.69
C VAL A 256 4.81 -0.44 -15.24
N LYS A 257 4.19 -0.25 -16.41
CA LYS A 257 4.06 1.07 -17.04
C LYS A 257 3.23 2.02 -16.19
N MET A 258 2.14 1.53 -15.59
CA MET A 258 1.28 2.33 -14.70
C MET A 258 2.03 2.78 -13.43
N ILE A 259 2.73 1.86 -12.74
CA ILE A 259 3.54 2.21 -11.58
C ILE A 259 4.65 3.20 -11.97
N THR A 260 5.32 2.95 -13.09
CA THR A 260 6.37 3.84 -13.61
C THR A 260 5.84 5.25 -13.87
N ARG A 261 4.63 5.37 -14.44
CA ARG A 261 3.97 6.66 -14.68
C ARG A 261 3.71 7.41 -13.38
N LEU A 262 3.22 6.74 -12.33
CA LEU A 262 3.07 7.34 -11.01
C LEU A 262 4.42 7.85 -10.48
N VAL A 263 5.45 7.00 -10.45
CA VAL A 263 6.76 7.35 -9.88
C VAL A 263 7.43 8.51 -10.63
N LEU A 264 7.26 8.59 -11.96
CA LEU A 264 7.77 9.70 -12.76
C LEU A 264 7.03 11.01 -12.50
N ALA A 265 5.72 10.96 -12.26
CA ALA A 265 4.90 12.15 -11.99
C ALA A 265 5.05 12.64 -10.55
N GLN A 266 5.07 11.72 -9.59
CA GLN A 266 5.11 11.98 -8.16
C GLN A 266 5.85 10.85 -7.43
N PRO A 267 7.18 10.99 -7.19
CA PRO A 267 7.93 10.04 -6.41
C PRO A 267 7.40 9.96 -4.97
N ASP A 268 6.88 8.81 -4.60
CA ASP A 268 6.35 8.55 -3.26
C ASP A 268 6.64 7.11 -2.81
N ALA A 269 6.37 6.83 -1.53
CA ALA A 269 6.60 5.50 -0.97
C ALA A 269 5.74 4.42 -1.65
N VAL A 270 4.48 4.71 -1.98
CA VAL A 270 3.56 3.72 -2.58
C VAL A 270 4.06 3.29 -3.96
N GLY A 271 4.33 4.24 -4.85
CA GLY A 271 4.81 3.96 -6.19
C GLY A 271 6.19 3.28 -6.18
N LEU A 272 7.12 3.77 -5.35
CA LEU A 272 8.46 3.19 -5.29
C LEU A 272 8.48 1.79 -4.64
N SER A 273 7.69 1.53 -3.60
CA SER A 273 7.57 0.19 -3.01
C SER A 273 6.92 -0.80 -3.98
N ALA A 274 5.87 -0.39 -4.71
CA ALA A 274 5.27 -1.22 -5.75
C ALA A 274 6.25 -1.51 -6.89
N LEU A 275 7.05 -0.50 -7.27
CA LEU A 275 8.06 -0.68 -8.29
C LEU A 275 9.15 -1.65 -7.83
N LEU A 276 9.61 -1.50 -6.58
CA LEU A 276 10.60 -2.35 -5.94
C LEU A 276 10.13 -3.81 -5.87
N GLU A 277 8.89 -4.04 -5.44
CA GLU A 277 8.23 -5.35 -5.42
C GLU A 277 8.32 -6.02 -6.80
N ILE A 278 8.03 -5.28 -7.88
CA ILE A 278 8.06 -5.80 -9.24
C ILE A 278 9.48 -5.97 -9.80
N VAL A 279 10.40 -5.02 -9.60
CA VAL A 279 11.79 -5.18 -10.09
C VAL A 279 12.53 -6.28 -9.36
N GLY A 280 12.25 -6.49 -8.08
CA GLY A 280 12.82 -7.56 -7.27
C GLY A 280 12.25 -8.94 -7.63
N CYS A 281 10.94 -9.03 -7.90
CA CYS A 281 10.29 -10.30 -8.23
C CYS A 281 10.35 -10.69 -9.72
N LEU A 282 10.31 -9.72 -10.65
CA LEU A 282 10.19 -9.92 -12.09
C LEU A 282 11.13 -9.00 -12.89
N LYS A 283 12.41 -9.01 -12.55
CA LYS A 283 13.45 -8.17 -13.20
C LYS A 283 13.39 -8.20 -14.73
N GLN A 284 13.23 -9.37 -15.33
CA GLN A 284 13.20 -9.59 -16.78
C GLN A 284 12.07 -8.82 -17.50
N VAL A 285 10.97 -8.53 -16.79
CA VAL A 285 9.84 -7.77 -17.35
C VAL A 285 9.99 -6.28 -17.05
N ALA A 286 10.46 -5.95 -15.84
CA ALA A 286 10.55 -4.57 -15.38
C ALA A 286 11.73 -3.79 -15.97
N SER A 287 12.91 -4.42 -16.07
CA SER A 287 14.13 -3.75 -16.53
C SER A 287 14.00 -3.10 -17.91
N PRO A 288 13.43 -3.74 -18.96
CA PRO A 288 13.27 -3.11 -20.27
C PRO A 288 12.46 -1.81 -20.25
N VAL A 289 11.46 -1.71 -19.37
CA VAL A 289 10.61 -0.51 -19.23
C VAL A 289 11.36 0.62 -18.52
N LEU A 290 12.25 0.28 -17.59
CA LEU A 290 12.89 1.22 -16.68
C LEU A 290 14.31 1.61 -17.08
N GLN A 291 14.94 0.88 -18.00
CA GLN A 291 16.36 1.09 -18.35
C GLN A 291 16.64 2.52 -18.82
N GLU A 292 15.77 3.08 -19.65
CA GLU A 292 15.90 4.45 -20.14
C GLU A 292 15.72 5.51 -19.04
N LYS A 293 15.20 5.11 -17.87
CA LYS A 293 14.94 5.98 -16.71
C LYS A 293 16.04 5.88 -15.66
N LEU A 294 17.16 5.20 -15.92
CA LEU A 294 18.26 5.05 -14.97
C LEU A 294 18.76 6.39 -14.40
N LYS A 295 18.88 7.42 -15.26
CA LYS A 295 19.27 8.78 -14.84
C LYS A 295 18.28 9.40 -13.85
N PHE A 296 16.98 9.16 -14.05
CA PHE A 296 15.93 9.64 -13.16
C PHE A 296 16.03 8.99 -11.78
N PHE A 297 16.16 7.65 -11.72
CA PHE A 297 16.35 6.95 -10.43
C PHE A 297 17.65 7.35 -9.75
N LYS A 298 18.74 7.58 -10.50
CA LYS A 298 19.98 8.13 -9.95
C LYS A 298 19.74 9.48 -9.27
N GLN A 299 18.91 10.36 -9.84
CA GLN A 299 18.58 11.65 -9.21
C GLN A 299 17.73 11.49 -7.95
N LEU A 300 16.79 10.53 -7.93
CA LEU A 300 15.93 10.29 -6.76
C LEU A 300 16.70 9.85 -5.51
N THR A 301 17.87 9.24 -5.67
CA THR A 301 18.74 8.91 -4.52
C THR A 301 19.23 10.14 -3.75
N LYS A 302 19.11 11.35 -4.32
CA LYS A 302 19.44 12.65 -3.70
C LYS A 302 18.20 13.46 -3.33
N HIS A 303 17.01 12.85 -3.34
CA HIS A 303 15.76 13.52 -3.03
C HIS A 303 15.71 14.03 -1.58
N VAL A 304 14.93 15.07 -1.29
CA VAL A 304 14.84 15.65 0.07
C VAL A 304 14.17 14.72 1.09
N ARG A 305 13.26 13.85 0.64
CA ARG A 305 12.62 12.83 1.47
C ARG A 305 13.46 11.55 1.58
N GLU A 306 13.68 11.09 2.80
CA GLU A 306 14.49 9.90 3.12
C GLU A 306 13.90 8.60 2.57
N ASP A 307 12.58 8.42 2.64
CA ASP A 307 11.90 7.23 2.12
C ASP A 307 12.08 7.09 0.60
N VAL A 308 11.94 8.20 -0.13
CA VAL A 308 12.22 8.26 -1.58
C VAL A 308 13.69 7.94 -1.87
N ARG A 309 14.64 8.51 -1.11
CA ARG A 309 16.07 8.19 -1.28
C ARG A 309 16.34 6.71 -1.07
N SER A 310 15.75 6.12 -0.03
CA SER A 310 16.00 4.74 0.35
C SER A 310 15.45 3.75 -0.68
N LEU A 311 14.16 3.87 -1.01
CA LEU A 311 13.53 2.99 -2.00
C LEU A 311 14.14 3.16 -3.40
N SER A 312 14.48 4.40 -3.79
CA SER A 312 15.10 4.62 -5.10
C SER A 312 16.53 4.09 -5.20
N SER A 313 17.31 4.10 -4.11
CA SER A 313 18.63 3.46 -4.08
C SER A 313 18.53 1.95 -4.29
N GLU A 314 17.54 1.30 -3.69
CA GLU A 314 17.30 -0.12 -3.89
C GLU A 314 16.81 -0.42 -5.30
N VAL A 315 15.78 0.28 -5.78
CA VAL A 315 15.28 0.13 -7.17
C VAL A 315 16.43 0.33 -8.17
N LEU A 316 17.25 1.38 -7.98
CA LEU A 316 18.39 1.65 -8.85
C LEU A 316 19.35 0.46 -8.92
N SER A 317 19.62 -0.22 -7.80
CA SER A 317 20.52 -1.38 -7.75
C SER A 317 20.03 -2.55 -8.64
N PHE A 318 18.71 -2.70 -8.82
CA PHE A 318 18.14 -3.69 -9.72
C PHE A 318 18.25 -3.28 -11.20
N LEU A 319 18.23 -1.97 -11.49
CA LEU A 319 18.30 -1.42 -12.84
C LEU A 319 19.73 -1.38 -13.40
N VAL A 320 20.74 -1.32 -12.54
CA VAL A 320 22.14 -1.33 -12.97
C VAL A 320 22.48 -2.73 -13.52
N PRO A 321 22.99 -2.85 -14.75
CA PRO A 321 23.48 -4.12 -15.28
C PRO A 321 24.63 -4.65 -14.42
N LEU A 322 24.70 -5.98 -14.22
CA LEU A 322 25.70 -6.59 -13.32
C LEU A 322 27.14 -6.18 -13.65
N HIS A 323 27.48 -6.04 -14.93
CA HIS A 323 28.82 -5.65 -15.39
C HIS A 323 29.16 -4.17 -15.16
N GLU A 324 28.16 -3.32 -14.84
CA GLU A 324 28.37 -1.90 -14.53
C GLU A 324 28.38 -1.62 -13.01
N ILE A 325 28.04 -2.62 -12.18
CA ILE A 325 27.91 -2.43 -10.73
C ILE A 325 29.21 -1.93 -10.11
N GLU A 326 30.36 -2.54 -10.43
CA GLU A 326 31.65 -2.17 -9.84
C GLU A 326 32.04 -0.71 -10.17
N ALA A 327 31.84 -0.29 -11.41
CA ALA A 327 32.07 1.10 -11.82
C ALA A 327 31.15 2.07 -11.06
N MET A 328 29.89 1.70 -10.86
CA MET A 328 28.95 2.52 -10.09
C MET A 328 29.27 2.55 -8.59
N GLN A 329 29.72 1.43 -8.02
CA GLN A 329 30.19 1.37 -6.63
C GLN A 329 31.38 2.31 -6.43
N GLN A 330 32.37 2.32 -7.32
CA GLN A 330 33.52 3.20 -7.23
C GLN A 330 33.13 4.68 -7.26
N CYS A 331 32.28 5.08 -8.22
CA CYS A 331 31.74 6.45 -8.30
C CYS A 331 30.95 6.85 -7.04
N THR A 332 30.21 5.90 -6.46
CA THR A 332 29.42 6.12 -5.23
C THR A 332 30.33 6.26 -4.01
N LEU A 333 31.37 5.43 -3.92
CA LEU A 333 32.37 5.47 -2.86
C LEU A 333 33.15 6.81 -2.87
N GLU A 334 33.53 7.31 -4.05
CA GLU A 334 34.14 8.63 -4.19
C GLU A 334 33.23 9.75 -3.69
N THR A 335 31.92 9.62 -3.91
CA THR A 335 30.93 10.57 -3.37
C THR A 335 30.92 10.54 -1.85
N CYS A 336 30.90 9.36 -1.23
CA CYS A 336 30.97 9.22 0.24
C CYS A 336 32.23 9.84 0.85
N LYS A 337 33.35 9.84 0.12
CA LYS A 337 34.64 10.35 0.59
C LYS A 337 34.83 11.85 0.42
N THR A 338 34.26 12.42 -0.64
CA THR A 338 34.55 13.80 -1.04
C THR A 338 33.45 14.79 -0.66
N ALA A 339 32.19 14.34 -0.61
CA ALA A 339 31.06 15.20 -0.26
C ALA A 339 31.09 15.56 1.24
N GLN A 340 30.60 16.77 1.56
CA GLN A 340 30.58 17.27 2.93
C GLN A 340 29.28 16.81 3.62
N PRO A 341 29.32 15.89 4.60
CA PRO A 341 28.12 15.25 5.15
C PRO A 341 27.09 16.23 5.74
N ASN A 342 27.56 17.36 6.27
CA ASN A 342 26.70 18.38 6.89
C ASN A 342 26.10 19.38 5.87
N LYS A 343 26.63 19.46 4.66
CA LYS A 343 26.14 20.37 3.61
C LYS A 343 25.43 19.64 2.47
N GLU A 344 25.87 18.42 2.19
CA GLU A 344 25.42 17.57 1.10
C GLU A 344 24.77 16.31 1.66
N PHE A 345 23.96 16.48 2.71
CA PHE A 345 23.41 15.37 3.50
C PHE A 345 22.63 14.38 2.63
N GLU A 346 21.72 14.86 1.79
CA GLU A 346 20.90 14.01 0.93
C GLU A 346 21.74 13.19 -0.05
N GLU A 347 22.82 13.78 -0.56
CA GLU A 347 23.76 13.13 -1.48
C GLU A 347 24.59 12.06 -0.77
N VAL A 348 25.16 12.37 0.40
CA VAL A 348 25.93 11.41 1.20
C VAL A 348 25.04 10.28 1.69
N HIS A 349 23.86 10.59 2.25
CA HIS A 349 22.89 9.61 2.70
C HIS A 349 22.47 8.66 1.56
N GLY A 350 22.15 9.22 0.38
CA GLY A 350 21.82 8.43 -0.80
C GLY A 350 22.97 7.57 -1.29
N ALA A 351 24.20 8.09 -1.26
CA ALA A 351 25.40 7.36 -1.66
C ALA A 351 25.69 6.16 -0.73
N ILE A 352 25.59 6.33 0.59
CA ILE A 352 25.77 5.25 1.57
C ILE A 352 24.81 4.10 1.26
N LEU A 353 23.50 4.37 1.17
CA LEU A 353 22.48 3.35 0.89
C LEU A 353 22.69 2.67 -0.47
N ARG A 354 23.01 3.44 -1.50
CA ARG A 354 23.27 2.89 -2.85
C ARG A 354 24.45 1.92 -2.83
N LEU A 355 25.51 2.22 -2.08
CA LEU A 355 26.66 1.34 -1.96
C LEU A 355 26.28 0.00 -1.30
N GLY A 356 25.46 0.05 -0.24
CA GLY A 356 24.86 -1.13 0.39
C GLY A 356 24.02 -1.97 -0.57
N HIS A 357 23.08 -1.36 -1.30
CA HIS A 357 22.24 -2.11 -2.23
C HIS A 357 23.01 -2.66 -3.45
N LEU A 358 23.98 -1.91 -4.00
CA LEU A 358 24.80 -2.39 -5.12
C LEU A 358 25.66 -3.60 -4.72
N THR A 359 26.26 -3.57 -3.54
CA THR A 359 27.04 -4.71 -2.99
C THR A 359 26.14 -5.92 -2.70
N ALA A 360 24.95 -5.71 -2.14
CA ALA A 360 23.96 -6.78 -1.94
C ALA A 360 23.54 -7.48 -3.24
N ARG A 361 23.69 -6.82 -4.40
CA ARG A 361 23.38 -7.39 -5.73
C ARG A 361 24.55 -8.13 -6.37
N SER A 362 25.79 -7.72 -6.13
CA SER A 362 26.98 -8.29 -6.80
C SER A 362 27.78 -9.24 -5.91
N GLY A 363 27.72 -9.09 -4.59
CA GLY A 363 28.65 -9.72 -3.65
C GLY A 363 30.09 -9.18 -3.74
N SER A 364 30.36 -8.24 -4.66
CA SER A 364 31.66 -7.59 -4.80
C SER A 364 31.73 -6.45 -3.80
N ILE A 365 32.51 -6.66 -2.74
CA ILE A 365 32.67 -5.74 -1.61
C ILE A 365 34.13 -5.29 -1.58
N SER A 366 34.37 -3.98 -1.51
CA SER A 366 35.72 -3.45 -1.28
C SER A 366 35.95 -3.17 0.21
N LYS A 367 37.13 -3.49 0.73
CA LYS A 367 37.53 -3.15 2.11
C LYS A 367 37.37 -1.65 2.38
N ASP A 368 37.73 -0.84 1.39
CA ASP A 368 37.65 0.61 1.43
C ASP A 368 36.21 1.14 1.56
N ALA A 369 35.24 0.47 0.91
CA ALA A 369 33.82 0.78 1.10
C ALA A 369 33.34 0.47 2.52
N VAL A 370 33.74 -0.67 3.08
CA VAL A 370 33.37 -1.06 4.46
C VAL A 370 33.91 -0.04 5.46
N GLN A 371 35.18 0.37 5.32
CA GLN A 371 35.78 1.36 6.20
C GLN A 371 35.07 2.71 6.08
N THR A 372 34.86 3.20 4.85
CA THR A 372 34.20 4.49 4.61
C THR A 372 32.79 4.52 5.20
N ILE A 373 32.02 3.43 5.07
CA ILE A 373 30.69 3.33 5.68
C ILE A 373 30.79 3.26 7.22
N SER A 374 31.77 2.52 7.75
CA SER A 374 31.97 2.38 9.20
C SER A 374 32.27 3.72 9.87
N ASP A 375 32.99 4.62 9.19
CA ASP A 375 33.29 5.97 9.71
C ASP A 375 32.00 6.79 9.98
N PHE A 376 30.93 6.54 9.22
CA PHE A 376 29.62 7.18 9.40
C PHE A 376 28.79 6.64 10.58
N LEU A 377 29.18 5.54 11.22
CA LEU A 377 28.48 5.02 12.40
C LEU A 377 28.47 6.03 13.56
N SER A 378 29.54 6.82 13.68
CA SER A 378 29.67 7.88 14.68
C SER A 378 28.81 9.12 14.39
N ASN A 379 28.29 9.25 13.16
CA ASN A 379 27.50 10.40 12.75
C ASN A 379 26.02 10.17 13.03
N THR A 380 25.45 10.92 13.98
CA THR A 380 24.05 10.74 14.42
C THR A 380 23.03 10.80 13.29
N SER A 381 23.23 11.62 12.24
CA SER A 381 22.26 11.75 11.14
C SER A 381 22.45 10.71 10.03
N LEU A 382 23.62 10.10 9.91
CA LEU A 382 23.94 9.12 8.85
C LEU A 382 24.09 7.68 9.36
N CYS A 383 24.17 7.48 10.69
CA CYS A 383 24.40 6.18 11.30
C CYS A 383 23.34 5.14 10.87
N ASN A 384 22.06 5.53 10.75
CA ASN A 384 21.01 4.61 10.30
C ASN A 384 21.27 4.08 8.87
N ALA A 385 21.67 4.97 7.95
CA ALA A 385 22.02 4.59 6.59
C ALA A 385 23.30 3.72 6.56
N ALA A 386 24.29 4.05 7.40
CA ALA A 386 25.54 3.31 7.51
C ALA A 386 25.32 1.89 8.04
N VAL A 387 24.62 1.74 9.16
CA VAL A 387 24.25 0.44 9.75
C VAL A 387 23.46 -0.40 8.75
N THR A 388 22.47 0.20 8.08
CA THR A 388 21.67 -0.49 7.04
C THR A 388 22.57 -0.98 5.91
N SER A 389 23.51 -0.15 5.44
CA SER A 389 24.38 -0.49 4.32
C SER A 389 25.38 -1.58 4.67
N LEU A 390 25.94 -1.60 5.89
CA LEU A 390 26.82 -2.68 6.35
C LEU A 390 26.10 -4.02 6.38
N GLY A 391 24.84 -4.03 6.84
CA GLY A 391 24.00 -5.22 6.82
C GLY A 391 23.76 -5.72 5.39
N LEU A 392 23.40 -4.81 4.48
CA LEU A 392 23.20 -5.14 3.06
C LEU A 392 24.48 -5.68 2.40
N MET A 393 25.64 -5.10 2.71
CA MET A 393 26.93 -5.51 2.13
C MET A 393 27.26 -6.97 2.41
N CYS A 394 26.82 -7.52 3.54
CA CYS A 394 27.15 -8.89 3.94
C CYS A 394 26.11 -9.95 3.54
N ILE A 395 25.06 -9.59 2.79
CA ILE A 395 24.00 -10.55 2.39
C ILE A 395 24.56 -11.73 1.56
N LEU A 396 25.46 -11.46 0.62
CA LEU A 396 25.98 -12.47 -0.31
C LEU A 396 27.37 -13.00 0.04
N ALA A 397 28.16 -12.22 0.78
CA ALA A 397 29.54 -12.56 1.13
C ALA A 397 29.94 -11.89 2.45
N PRO A 398 30.84 -12.49 3.25
CA PRO A 398 31.40 -11.85 4.44
C PRO A 398 32.08 -10.53 4.12
N LEU A 399 32.11 -9.61 5.09
CA LEU A 399 32.82 -8.34 4.94
C LEU A 399 34.34 -8.58 4.78
N PRO A 400 35.01 -7.97 3.78
CA PRO A 400 36.44 -8.17 3.50
C PRO A 400 37.33 -7.35 4.44
N ILE A 401 37.18 -7.55 5.74
CA ILE A 401 37.92 -6.83 6.80
C ILE A 401 38.80 -7.79 7.60
N SER A 402 39.80 -7.25 8.30
CA SER A 402 40.65 -8.07 9.17
C SER A 402 39.88 -8.52 10.42
N SER A 403 40.36 -9.54 11.13
CA SER A 403 39.78 -9.95 12.41
C SER A 403 39.70 -8.77 13.40
N GLU A 404 40.78 -7.99 13.52
CA GLU A 404 40.82 -6.81 14.39
C GLU A 404 39.78 -5.75 14.00
N ASP A 405 39.62 -5.48 12.70
CA ASP A 405 38.62 -4.54 12.20
C ASP A 405 37.20 -5.07 12.44
N SER A 406 36.99 -6.38 12.31
CA SER A 406 35.72 -7.06 12.58
C SER A 406 35.33 -6.99 14.06
N GLU A 407 36.29 -7.17 14.97
CA GLU A 407 36.10 -7.00 16.41
C GLU A 407 35.68 -5.55 16.75
N LYS A 408 36.38 -4.56 16.18
CA LYS A 408 36.08 -3.15 16.39
C LYS A 408 34.69 -2.79 15.91
N LEU A 409 34.32 -3.26 14.72
CA LEU A 409 32.98 -3.04 14.16
C LEU A 409 31.90 -3.70 15.03
N THR A 410 32.12 -4.95 15.46
CA THR A 410 31.19 -5.70 16.31
C THR A 410 30.96 -4.98 17.65
N ASN A 411 32.02 -4.55 18.33
CA ASN A 411 31.91 -3.78 19.56
C ASN A 411 31.20 -2.44 19.35
N SER A 412 31.51 -1.72 18.27
CA SER A 412 30.85 -0.45 17.95
C SER A 412 29.33 -0.62 17.77
N LEU A 413 28.92 -1.68 17.06
CA LEU A 413 27.50 -2.00 16.89
C LEU A 413 26.85 -2.41 18.22
N LEU A 414 27.52 -3.23 19.05
CA LEU A 414 27.00 -3.58 20.37
C LEU A 414 26.81 -2.35 21.27
N ASP A 415 27.76 -1.43 21.28
CA ASP A 415 27.66 -0.18 22.05
C ASP A 415 26.49 0.69 21.59
N MET A 416 26.20 0.73 20.28
CA MET A 416 25.03 1.44 19.74
C MET A 416 23.70 0.90 20.26
N ILE A 417 23.56 -0.41 20.49
CA ILE A 417 22.32 -0.99 21.04
C ILE A 417 22.00 -0.39 22.42
N PHE A 418 23.03 -0.13 23.22
CA PHE A 418 22.89 0.39 24.58
C PHE A 418 23.01 1.91 24.68
N ASP A 419 23.32 2.61 23.59
CA ASP A 419 23.41 4.08 23.59
C ASP A 419 22.03 4.71 23.86
N THR A 420 21.92 5.44 24.96
CA THR A 420 20.69 6.14 25.35
C THR A 420 20.29 7.28 24.41
N LYS A 421 21.20 7.74 23.54
CA LYS A 421 20.95 8.83 22.57
C LYS A 421 20.29 8.31 21.28
N LEU A 422 20.41 7.02 20.98
CA LEU A 422 19.85 6.43 19.77
C LEU A 422 18.40 6.00 19.99
N THR A 423 17.60 6.14 18.95
CA THR A 423 16.20 5.70 18.94
C THR A 423 16.11 4.17 18.87
N SER A 424 15.01 3.61 19.37
CA SER A 424 14.74 2.17 19.29
C SER A 424 14.81 1.63 17.87
N LYS A 425 14.26 2.36 16.89
CA LYS A 425 14.34 2.02 15.46
C LYS A 425 15.79 1.83 14.96
N ILE A 426 16.73 2.68 15.40
CA ILE A 426 18.14 2.53 15.02
C ILE A 426 18.74 1.31 15.71
N LYS A 427 18.41 1.08 16.99
CA LYS A 427 18.90 -0.07 17.75
C LYS A 427 18.40 -1.41 17.19
N ASP A 428 17.14 -1.46 16.78
CA ASP A 428 16.58 -2.62 16.07
C ASP A 428 17.31 -2.86 14.76
N ARG A 429 17.58 -1.80 13.98
CA ARG A 429 18.37 -1.90 12.75
C ARG A 429 19.80 -2.40 13.02
N VAL A 430 20.43 -2.01 14.12
CA VAL A 430 21.74 -2.50 14.54
C VAL A 430 21.68 -4.00 14.87
N CYS A 431 20.64 -4.46 15.58
CA CYS A 431 20.40 -5.88 15.85
C CYS A 431 20.27 -6.69 14.56
N SER A 432 19.47 -6.20 13.59
CA SER A 432 19.33 -6.85 12.28
C SER A 432 20.68 -6.90 11.52
N THR A 433 21.46 -5.82 11.55
CA THR A 433 22.78 -5.77 10.90
C THR A 433 23.77 -6.74 11.55
N LEU A 434 23.82 -6.81 12.88
CA LEU A 434 24.65 -7.80 13.59
C LEU A 434 24.24 -9.22 13.21
N SER A 435 22.93 -9.49 13.17
CA SER A 435 22.42 -10.79 12.74
C SER A 435 22.88 -11.13 11.32
N GLN A 436 22.77 -10.20 10.37
CA GLN A 436 23.24 -10.36 8.99
C GLN A 436 24.74 -10.65 8.89
N ILE A 437 25.57 -9.92 9.65
CA ILE A 437 27.03 -10.15 9.68
C ILE A 437 27.31 -11.58 10.16
N VAL A 438 26.67 -12.01 11.24
CA VAL A 438 26.92 -13.31 11.86
C VAL A 438 26.47 -14.47 10.98
N VAL A 439 25.35 -14.33 10.24
CA VAL A 439 24.86 -15.40 9.35
C VAL A 439 25.65 -15.47 8.03
N SER A 440 26.28 -14.36 7.61
CA SER A 440 27.08 -14.30 6.37
C SER A 440 28.34 -15.18 6.43
N GLU A 441 28.95 -15.30 7.61
CA GLU A 441 30.21 -16.00 7.83
C GLU A 441 30.00 -17.27 8.68
N GLU A 442 30.36 -18.42 8.11
CA GLU A 442 30.18 -19.73 8.76
C GLU A 442 30.85 -19.79 10.14
N SER A 443 32.09 -19.29 10.20
CA SER A 443 32.97 -19.29 11.36
C SER A 443 33.18 -17.89 11.95
N PHE A 444 32.14 -17.06 12.02
CA PHE A 444 32.24 -15.74 12.65
C PHE A 444 32.73 -15.86 14.10
N GLN A 445 33.87 -15.22 14.41
CA GLN A 445 34.64 -15.48 15.64
C GLN A 445 34.07 -14.78 16.89
N TYR A 446 33.18 -13.81 16.72
CA TYR A 446 32.68 -12.94 17.80
C TYR A 446 31.24 -13.28 18.23
N LYS A 447 30.75 -14.49 17.92
CA LYS A 447 29.40 -14.96 18.33
C LYS A 447 29.24 -14.96 19.84
N ASP A 448 30.21 -15.51 20.57
CA ASP A 448 30.17 -15.61 22.03
C ASP A 448 30.18 -14.22 22.68
N LEU A 449 31.00 -13.30 22.18
CA LEU A 449 31.03 -11.90 22.62
C LEU A 449 29.66 -11.23 22.50
N ILE A 450 28.97 -11.40 21.36
CA ILE A 450 27.63 -10.83 21.14
C ILE A 450 26.64 -11.43 22.13
N ILE A 451 26.64 -12.75 22.28
CA ILE A 451 25.71 -13.47 23.18
C ILE A 451 25.91 -13.01 24.62
N GLU A 452 27.16 -13.01 25.12
CA GLU A 452 27.48 -12.59 26.48
C GLU A 452 27.04 -11.15 26.73
N LYS A 453 27.41 -10.22 25.84
CA LYS A 453 27.08 -8.79 26.01
C LYS A 453 25.58 -8.53 26.06
N LEU A 454 24.81 -9.16 25.16
CA LEU A 454 23.36 -9.01 25.09
C LEU A 454 22.67 -9.62 26.32
N LEU A 455 23.11 -10.80 26.78
CA LEU A 455 22.53 -11.46 27.95
C LEU A 455 22.84 -10.71 29.26
N GLU A 456 24.08 -10.26 29.45
CA GLU A 456 24.48 -9.50 30.64
C GLU A 456 23.76 -8.14 30.75
N SER A 457 23.53 -7.51 29.60
CA SER A 457 22.93 -6.17 29.52
C SER A 457 21.42 -6.19 29.30
N CYS A 458 20.79 -7.37 29.23
CA CYS A 458 19.35 -7.53 28.95
C CYS A 458 18.46 -6.71 29.90
N LYS A 459 18.85 -6.57 31.18
CA LYS A 459 18.11 -5.78 32.18
C LYS A 459 18.07 -4.28 31.89
N GLN A 460 18.96 -3.78 31.02
CA GLN A 460 19.00 -2.39 30.61
C GLN A 460 17.98 -2.08 29.50
N ILE A 461 17.52 -3.11 28.79
CA ILE A 461 16.54 -3.00 27.71
C ILE A 461 15.14 -3.02 28.34
N LYS A 462 14.47 -1.87 28.30
CA LYS A 462 13.11 -1.73 28.84
C LYS A 462 12.01 -1.93 27.78
N GLU A 463 12.37 -1.75 26.52
CA GLU A 463 11.44 -1.79 25.39
C GLU A 463 11.26 -3.23 24.92
N VAL A 464 10.00 -3.67 24.80
CA VAL A 464 9.66 -5.05 24.44
C VAL A 464 10.14 -5.38 23.03
N GLU A 465 9.95 -4.48 22.07
CA GLU A 465 10.38 -4.68 20.68
C GLU A 465 11.89 -4.88 20.58
N LEU A 466 12.67 -4.01 21.23
CA LEU A 466 14.13 -4.15 21.27
C LEU A 466 14.59 -5.43 22.00
N CYS A 467 13.84 -5.89 23.00
CA CYS A 467 14.11 -7.17 23.65
C CYS A 467 13.90 -8.36 22.68
N LEU A 468 12.92 -8.27 21.79
CA LEU A 468 12.70 -9.28 20.74
C LEU A 468 13.82 -9.22 19.69
N SER A 469 14.20 -8.03 19.23
CA SER A 469 15.31 -7.84 18.26
C SER A 469 16.65 -8.39 18.77
N THR A 470 16.95 -8.16 20.05
CA THR A 470 18.16 -8.72 20.69
C THR A 470 18.07 -10.23 20.87
N GLY A 471 16.88 -10.77 21.18
CA GLY A 471 16.63 -12.22 21.19
C GLY A 471 16.85 -12.88 19.83
N GLU A 472 16.38 -12.27 18.74
CA GLU A 472 16.61 -12.73 17.37
C GLU A 472 18.11 -12.69 16.99
N THR A 473 18.82 -11.67 17.48
CA THR A 473 20.28 -11.57 17.29
C THR A 473 21.03 -12.71 17.97
N VAL A 474 20.66 -13.03 19.22
CA VAL A 474 21.21 -14.18 19.94
C VAL A 474 20.89 -15.50 19.21
N ALA A 475 19.65 -15.66 18.74
CA ALA A 475 19.26 -16.84 17.95
C ALA A 475 20.08 -16.96 16.66
N SER A 476 20.29 -15.86 15.94
CA SER A 476 21.13 -15.82 14.74
C SER A 476 22.60 -16.16 15.03
N CYS A 477 23.12 -15.78 16.20
CA CYS A 477 24.46 -16.20 16.63
C CYS A 477 24.58 -17.70 16.82
N ILE A 478 23.56 -18.34 17.38
CA ILE A 478 23.51 -19.79 17.60
C ILE A 478 23.31 -20.53 16.28
N LEU A 479 22.36 -20.09 15.44
CA LEU A 479 21.97 -20.78 14.21
C LEU A 479 22.96 -20.56 13.06
N GLY A 480 23.66 -19.42 13.02
CA GLY A 480 24.53 -19.03 11.91
C GLY A 480 23.80 -19.14 10.57
N ARG A 481 24.38 -19.85 9.60
CA ARG A 481 23.79 -20.07 8.27
C ARG A 481 22.45 -20.81 8.27
N GLY A 482 22.08 -21.48 9.37
CA GLY A 482 20.76 -22.10 9.55
C GLY A 482 19.65 -21.10 9.90
N SER A 483 19.98 -19.83 10.14
CA SER A 483 19.00 -18.77 10.41
C SER A 483 18.12 -18.48 9.19
N SER A 484 16.86 -18.08 9.43
CA SER A 484 15.95 -17.57 8.40
C SER A 484 16.48 -16.31 7.70
N LEU A 485 17.43 -15.60 8.29
CA LEU A 485 18.09 -14.43 7.71
C LEU A 485 19.22 -14.77 6.72
N SER A 486 19.60 -16.04 6.59
CA SER A 486 20.67 -16.49 5.69
C SER A 486 20.23 -16.47 4.22
N GLY A 487 21.07 -15.92 3.34
CA GLY A 487 20.88 -15.86 1.89
C GLY A 487 20.25 -14.55 1.38
N ASP A 488 20.08 -14.45 0.06
CA ASP A 488 19.45 -13.28 -0.56
C ASP A 488 17.92 -13.31 -0.34
N PRO A 489 17.34 -12.36 0.41
CA PRO A 489 15.91 -12.37 0.73
C PRO A 489 15.02 -12.13 -0.50
N TRP A 490 15.59 -11.67 -1.63
CA TRP A 490 14.86 -11.51 -2.89
C TRP A 490 14.75 -12.78 -3.71
N THR A 491 15.55 -13.81 -3.42
CA THR A 491 15.61 -15.05 -4.20
C THR A 491 15.46 -16.32 -3.35
N LYS A 492 15.60 -16.20 -2.03
CA LYS A 492 15.33 -17.28 -1.08
C LYS A 492 13.92 -17.84 -1.25
N GLU A 493 13.80 -19.15 -1.05
CA GLU A 493 12.55 -19.88 -0.95
C GLU A 493 12.28 -20.21 0.53
N PRO A 494 11.02 -20.29 0.97
CA PRO A 494 10.70 -20.70 2.34
C PRO A 494 11.28 -22.08 2.64
N SER A 495 11.79 -22.28 3.86
CA SER A 495 12.22 -23.59 4.33
C SER A 495 11.04 -24.56 4.33
N GLN A 496 11.21 -25.75 3.72
CA GLN A 496 10.17 -26.77 3.57
C GLN A 496 9.56 -27.30 4.89
N GLU A 497 10.06 -26.87 6.04
CA GLU A 497 9.59 -27.28 7.37
C GLU A 497 8.32 -26.54 7.83
N GLU A 498 7.87 -25.50 7.11
CA GLU A 498 6.64 -24.74 7.45
C GLU A 498 5.38 -25.18 6.69
N GLU A 499 5.47 -26.18 5.80
CA GLU A 499 4.31 -26.74 5.06
C GLU A 499 3.73 -28.03 5.70
N GLY A 500 4.09 -28.33 6.96
CA GLY A 500 3.68 -29.54 7.70
C GLY A 500 2.39 -29.44 8.49
#